data_AF-A0A849S7V5-F1
#
_entry.id   AF-A0A849S7V5-F1
#
_cell.length_a   1.000
_cell.length_b   1.000
_cell.length_c   1.000
_cell.angle_alpha   90.00
_cell.angle_beta   90.00
_cell.angle_gamma   90.00
#
_symmetry.space_group_name_H-M   'P 1'
#
loop_
_entity.id
_entity.type
_entity.pdbx_description
1 polymer ?
#
loop_
_entity_poly.entity_id
_entity_poly.type
_entity_poly.pdbx_seq_one_letter_code
_entity_poly.pdbx_strand_id
1 'polypeptide(L)'
;MRALEEQITKANRLQSITQKVGFALWQLQELEGVAAQYFVLIAQAKQGMGIEAGLELTGKALGKTFGLTITNLAKSNLLSNEIESKFQAILTERNWLVHNSRASSRNSIHDEVAYQKLMSKLDTLKEQTLLFLKEIEGHMQQYVEKHGVNLTQIDEIAARTIQEWHNNVAL
;
A
#
# COMPACT_ATOMS: atom_id res chain seq x y z
N MET A 1 24.64 -34.48 -14.29
CA MET A 1 24.48 -33.10 -14.80
C MET A 1 23.02 -32.69 -14.87
N ARG A 2 22.13 -33.34 -15.65
CA ARG A 2 20.70 -33.00 -15.73
C ARG A 2 19.93 -32.90 -14.39
N ALA A 3 20.14 -33.84 -13.46
CA ALA A 3 19.45 -33.80 -12.16
C ALA A 3 19.88 -32.61 -11.29
N LEU A 4 21.14 -32.17 -11.42
CA LEU A 4 21.65 -31.01 -10.70
C LEU A 4 21.10 -29.71 -11.30
N GLU A 5 21.04 -29.60 -12.64
CA GLU A 5 20.44 -28.47 -13.35
C GLU A 5 18.95 -28.29 -12.99
N GLU A 6 18.21 -29.39 -12.88
CA GLU A 6 16.81 -29.37 -12.47
C GLU A 6 16.63 -28.90 -11.02
N GLN A 7 17.51 -29.35 -10.10
CA GLN A 7 17.49 -28.90 -8.71
C GLN A 7 17.83 -27.41 -8.59
N ILE A 8 18.84 -26.94 -9.31
CA ILE A 8 19.22 -25.52 -9.37
C ILE A 8 18.04 -24.68 -9.89
N THR A 9 17.36 -25.14 -10.94
CA THR A 9 16.19 -24.45 -11.50
C THR A 9 15.07 -24.31 -10.46
N LYS A 10 14.74 -25.39 -9.75
CA LYS A 10 13.72 -25.37 -8.69
C LYS A 10 14.10 -24.44 -7.55
N ALA A 11 15.37 -24.44 -7.14
CA ALA A 11 15.89 -23.55 -6.10
C ALA A 11 15.77 -22.07 -6.50
N ASN A 12 16.17 -21.73 -7.74
CA ASN A 12 16.05 -20.38 -8.27
C ASN A 12 14.59 -19.91 -8.33
N ARG A 13 13.68 -20.77 -8.82
CA ARG A 13 12.25 -20.44 -8.84
C ARG A 13 11.69 -20.20 -7.43
N LEU A 14 12.04 -21.05 -6.46
CA LEU A 14 11.63 -20.87 -5.08
C LEU A 14 12.12 -19.52 -4.54
N GLN A 15 13.39 -19.17 -4.75
CA GLN A 15 13.96 -17.89 -4.35
C GLN A 15 13.22 -16.70 -4.99
N SER A 16 12.99 -16.73 -6.30
CA SER A 16 12.29 -15.64 -6.99
C SER A 16 10.85 -15.49 -6.51
N ILE A 17 10.16 -16.60 -6.27
CA ILE A 17 8.80 -16.59 -5.72
C ILE A 17 8.77 -15.95 -4.33
N THR A 18 9.63 -16.39 -3.40
CA THR A 18 9.60 -15.85 -2.03
C THR A 18 9.96 -14.36 -2.00
N GLN A 19 10.93 -13.93 -2.81
CA GLN A 19 11.29 -12.52 -2.96
C GLN A 19 10.12 -11.68 -3.49
N LYS A 20 9.48 -12.10 -4.59
CA LYS A 20 8.37 -11.33 -5.17
C LYS A 20 7.11 -11.34 -4.31
N VAL A 21 6.79 -12.45 -3.64
CA VAL A 21 5.68 -12.49 -2.68
C VAL A 21 5.94 -11.53 -1.51
N GLY A 22 7.15 -11.54 -0.95
CA GLY A 22 7.52 -10.61 0.12
C GLY A 22 7.44 -9.15 -0.33
N PHE A 23 7.94 -8.84 -1.52
CA PHE A 23 7.89 -7.48 -2.06
C PHE A 23 6.46 -7.01 -2.34
N ALA A 24 5.62 -7.86 -2.96
CA ALA A 24 4.22 -7.54 -3.20
C ALA A 24 3.44 -7.33 -1.90
N LEU A 25 3.73 -8.13 -0.87
CA LEU A 25 3.11 -7.97 0.45
C LEU A 25 3.51 -6.64 1.09
N TRP A 26 4.78 -6.25 1.02
CA TRP A 26 5.24 -4.97 1.55
C TRP A 26 4.54 -3.80 0.86
N GLN A 27 4.50 -3.78 -0.49
CA GLN A 27 3.80 -2.73 -1.23
C GLN A 27 2.32 -2.62 -0.82
N LEU A 28 1.66 -3.77 -0.63
CA LEU A 28 0.28 -3.78 -0.15
C LEU A 28 0.17 -3.17 1.24
N GLN A 29 1.03 -3.55 2.19
CA GLN A 29 1.02 -3.01 3.55
C GLN A 29 1.17 -1.48 3.59
N GLU A 30 2.01 -0.90 2.73
CA GLU A 30 2.13 0.55 2.60
C GLU A 30 0.79 1.17 2.16
N LEU A 31 0.13 0.58 1.15
CA LEU A 31 -1.20 1.01 0.72
C LEU A 31 -2.26 0.84 1.82
N GLU A 32 -2.20 -0.20 2.65
CA GLU A 32 -3.12 -0.37 3.79
C GLU A 32 -2.97 0.80 4.78
N GLY A 33 -1.74 1.22 5.04
CA GLY A 33 -1.43 2.36 5.88
C GLY A 33 -2.00 3.66 5.32
N VAL A 34 -1.75 3.93 4.03
CA VAL A 34 -2.28 5.12 3.35
C VAL A 34 -3.81 5.08 3.27
N ALA A 35 -4.44 3.93 3.03
CA ALA A 35 -5.89 3.81 3.02
C ALA A 35 -6.51 4.13 4.39
N ALA A 36 -5.86 3.72 5.48
CA ALA A 36 -6.30 4.06 6.83
C ALA A 36 -6.20 5.56 7.12
N GLN A 37 -5.09 6.19 6.72
CA GLN A 37 -4.92 7.64 6.84
C GLN A 37 -5.94 8.41 5.99
N TYR A 38 -6.16 7.97 4.75
CA TYR A 38 -7.15 8.55 3.86
C TYR A 38 -8.55 8.47 4.44
N PHE A 39 -8.93 7.33 5.01
CA PHE A 39 -10.21 7.17 5.71
C PHE A 39 -10.37 8.17 6.85
N VAL A 40 -9.35 8.32 7.70
CA VAL A 40 -9.39 9.31 8.79
C VAL A 40 -9.55 10.71 8.22
N LEU A 41 -8.77 11.07 7.20
CA LEU A 41 -8.80 12.39 6.58
C LEU A 41 -10.19 12.76 6.05
N ILE A 42 -10.83 11.87 5.29
CA ILE A 42 -12.10 12.21 4.62
C ILE A 42 -13.32 12.00 5.51
N ALA A 43 -13.29 11.01 6.41
CA ALA A 43 -14.49 10.60 7.15
C ALA A 43 -14.51 11.04 8.62
N GLN A 44 -13.36 11.39 9.21
CA GLN A 44 -13.26 11.62 10.66
C GLN A 44 -12.61 12.95 11.03
N ALA A 45 -11.62 13.39 10.24
CA ALA A 45 -10.91 14.63 10.49
C ALA A 45 -11.84 15.84 10.39
N LYS A 46 -11.56 16.85 11.21
CA LYS A 46 -12.31 18.11 11.26
C LYS A 46 -11.32 19.27 11.24
N GLN A 47 -11.72 20.40 10.67
CA GLN A 47 -10.91 21.60 10.71
C GLN A 47 -10.64 22.02 12.16
N GLY A 48 -9.40 22.38 12.47
CA GLY A 48 -8.97 22.70 13.83
C GLY A 48 -8.73 21.49 14.74
N MET A 49 -8.83 20.26 14.21
CA MET A 49 -8.40 19.06 14.92
C MET A 49 -6.89 19.16 15.20
N GLY A 50 -6.51 19.15 16.47
CA GLY A 50 -5.11 19.13 16.88
C GLY A 50 -4.41 17.83 16.49
N ILE A 51 -3.06 17.87 16.45
CA ILE A 51 -2.21 16.75 16.01
C ILE A 51 -2.48 15.48 16.83
N GLU A 52 -2.58 15.58 18.16
CA GLU A 52 -2.78 14.43 19.05
C GLU A 52 -4.09 13.68 18.75
N ALA A 53 -5.19 14.41 18.56
CA ALA A 53 -6.48 13.81 18.22
C ALA A 53 -6.44 13.14 16.83
N GLY A 54 -5.77 13.76 15.85
CA GLY A 54 -5.57 13.18 14.53
C GLY A 54 -4.74 11.89 14.56
N LEU A 55 -3.66 11.88 15.36
CA LEU A 55 -2.81 10.69 15.56
C LEU A 55 -3.57 9.56 16.25
N GLU A 56 -4.43 9.85 17.23
CA GLU A 56 -5.25 8.84 17.90
C GLU A 56 -6.22 8.16 16.91
N LEU A 57 -6.90 8.94 16.06
CA LEU A 57 -7.79 8.40 15.03
C LEU A 57 -7.02 7.55 14.00
N THR A 58 -5.85 8.03 13.59
CA THR A 58 -4.97 7.30 12.66
C THR A 58 -4.48 5.99 13.26
N GLY A 59 -4.04 5.98 14.51
CA GLY A 59 -3.64 4.76 15.21
C GLY A 59 -4.78 3.75 15.34
N LYS A 60 -6.00 4.22 15.65
CA LYS A 60 -7.21 3.37 15.68
C LYS A 60 -7.56 2.80 14.30
N ALA A 61 -7.36 3.57 13.23
CA ALA A 61 -7.59 3.10 11.86
C ALA A 61 -6.54 2.07 11.42
N LEU A 62 -5.26 2.31 11.72
CA LEU A 62 -4.15 1.40 11.43
C LEU A 62 -4.24 0.07 12.19
N GLY A 63 -4.84 0.06 13.38
CA GLY A 63 -5.10 -1.17 14.14
C GLY A 63 -6.18 -2.08 13.54
N LYS A 64 -6.88 -1.64 12.48
CA LYS A 64 -7.91 -2.42 11.79
C LYS A 64 -7.32 -3.20 10.62
N THR A 65 -7.98 -4.31 10.27
CA THR A 65 -7.63 -5.03 9.04
C THR A 65 -7.96 -4.19 7.82
N PHE A 66 -7.20 -4.36 6.73
CA PHE A 66 -7.45 -3.67 5.48
C PHE A 66 -8.89 -3.82 4.98
N GLY A 67 -9.44 -5.04 5.00
CA GLY A 67 -10.83 -5.28 4.62
C GLY A 67 -11.83 -4.49 5.46
N LEU A 68 -11.58 -4.31 6.76
CA LEU A 68 -12.43 -3.47 7.62
C LEU A 68 -12.27 -1.99 7.28
N THR A 69 -11.07 -1.52 6.98
CA THR A 69 -10.83 -0.14 6.51
C THR A 69 -11.59 0.14 5.21
N ILE A 70 -11.49 -0.75 4.21
CA ILE A 70 -12.23 -0.60 2.94
C ILE A 70 -13.74 -0.63 3.17
N THR A 71 -14.23 -1.53 4.03
CA THR A 71 -15.66 -1.59 4.38
C THR A 71 -16.14 -0.28 5.02
N ASN A 72 -15.35 0.32 5.90
CA ASN A 72 -15.71 1.59 6.54
C ASN A 72 -15.65 2.77 5.55
N LEU A 73 -14.68 2.77 4.64
CA LEU A 73 -14.58 3.73 3.56
C LEU A 73 -15.81 3.68 2.64
N ALA A 74 -16.19 2.49 2.16
CA ALA A 74 -17.38 2.32 1.34
C ALA A 74 -18.65 2.81 2.06
N LYS A 75 -18.81 2.45 3.34
CA LYS A 75 -19.95 2.90 4.17
C LYS A 75 -20.00 4.40 4.41
N SER A 76 -18.88 5.12 4.24
CA SER A 76 -18.89 6.58 4.40
C SER A 76 -19.61 7.29 3.26
N ASN A 77 -19.77 6.65 2.10
CA ASN A 77 -20.28 7.25 0.86
C ASN A 77 -19.51 8.51 0.42
N LEU A 78 -18.23 8.62 0.81
CA LEU A 78 -17.34 9.72 0.45
C LEU A 78 -16.41 9.39 -0.72
N LEU A 79 -16.40 8.13 -1.17
CA LEU A 79 -15.61 7.69 -2.31
C LEU A 79 -16.40 7.81 -3.60
N SER A 80 -15.71 8.07 -4.71
CA SER A 80 -16.28 7.82 -6.02
C SER A 80 -16.36 6.31 -6.26
N ASN A 81 -17.31 5.88 -7.10
CA ASN A 81 -17.47 4.47 -7.49
C ASN A 81 -16.17 3.88 -8.08
N GLU A 82 -15.38 4.69 -8.77
CA GLU A 82 -14.10 4.27 -9.35
C GLU A 82 -13.10 3.89 -8.25
N ILE A 83 -12.94 4.75 -7.23
CA ILE A 83 -11.98 4.52 -6.14
C ILE A 83 -12.42 3.34 -5.27
N GLU A 84 -13.71 3.23 -4.99
CA GLU A 84 -14.25 2.08 -4.26
C GLU A 84 -13.99 0.77 -5.01
N SER A 85 -14.22 0.76 -6.33
CA SER A 85 -13.96 -0.42 -7.17
C SER A 85 -12.48 -0.82 -7.16
N LYS A 86 -11.56 0.15 -7.24
CA LYS A 86 -10.11 -0.09 -7.15
C LYS A 86 -9.70 -0.65 -5.79
N PHE A 87 -10.22 -0.11 -4.68
CA PHE A 87 -9.98 -0.67 -3.36
C PHE A 87 -10.46 -2.11 -3.24
N GLN A 88 -11.65 -2.42 -3.78
CA GLN A 88 -12.20 -3.77 -3.73
C GLN A 88 -11.39 -4.76 -4.59
N ALA A 89 -10.91 -4.33 -5.76
CA ALA A 89 -10.02 -5.12 -6.59
C ALA A 89 -8.71 -5.44 -5.85
N ILE A 90 -8.06 -4.44 -5.24
CA ILE A 90 -6.82 -4.64 -4.47
C ILE A 90 -7.06 -5.52 -3.24
N LEU A 91 -8.18 -5.36 -2.52
CA LEU A 91 -8.53 -6.22 -1.39
C LEU A 91 -8.66 -7.69 -1.82
N THR A 92 -9.25 -7.94 -2.98
CA THR A 92 -9.37 -9.30 -3.54
C THR A 92 -7.99 -9.91 -3.82
N GLU A 93 -7.10 -9.14 -4.43
CA GLU A 93 -5.73 -9.58 -4.72
C GLU A 93 -4.88 -9.79 -3.47
N ARG A 94 -5.01 -8.91 -2.47
CA ARG A 94 -4.36 -9.04 -1.17
C ARG A 94 -4.81 -10.30 -0.44
N ASN A 95 -6.11 -10.59 -0.45
CA ASN A 95 -6.66 -11.81 0.16
C ASN A 95 -6.11 -13.06 -0.55
N TRP A 96 -6.03 -13.03 -1.89
CA TRP A 96 -5.37 -14.11 -2.63
C TRP A 96 -3.89 -14.26 -2.24
N LEU A 97 -3.14 -13.15 -2.12
CA LEU A 97 -1.72 -13.20 -1.78
C LEU A 97 -1.50 -13.82 -0.39
N VAL A 98 -2.33 -13.47 0.59
CA VAL A 98 -2.19 -13.96 1.97
C VAL A 98 -2.64 -15.41 2.11
N HIS A 99 -3.72 -15.81 1.43
CA HIS A 99 -4.34 -17.12 1.66
C HIS A 99 -3.94 -18.19 0.63
N ASN A 100 -3.64 -17.79 -0.61
CA ASN A 100 -3.54 -18.72 -1.75
C ASN A 100 -2.16 -18.73 -2.43
N SER A 101 -1.29 -17.75 -2.14
CA SER A 101 0.04 -17.66 -2.77
C SER A 101 0.87 -18.92 -2.54
N ARG A 102 0.91 -19.45 -1.31
CA ARG A 102 1.68 -20.67 -0.97
C ARG A 102 1.28 -21.88 -1.83
N ALA A 103 -0.01 -22.10 -2.06
CA ALA A 103 -0.48 -23.19 -2.89
C ALA A 103 -0.06 -23.00 -4.35
N SER A 104 -0.17 -21.77 -4.85
CA SER A 104 0.27 -21.39 -6.20
C SER A 104 1.78 -21.54 -6.39
N SER A 105 2.56 -21.19 -5.36
CA SER A 105 4.02 -21.32 -5.34
C SER A 105 4.46 -22.78 -5.47
N ARG A 106 3.79 -23.71 -4.78
CA ARG A 106 4.16 -25.13 -4.82
C ARG A 106 4.13 -25.70 -6.23
N ASN A 107 3.09 -25.40 -7.00
CA ASN A 107 3.00 -25.82 -8.40
C ASN A 107 4.06 -25.14 -9.27
N SER A 108 4.24 -23.83 -9.05
CA SER A 108 5.15 -22.97 -9.83
C SER A 108 6.62 -23.35 -9.70
N ILE A 109 7.03 -24.02 -8.62
CA ILE A 109 8.41 -24.52 -8.49
C ILE A 109 8.71 -25.58 -9.56
N HIS A 110 7.72 -26.40 -9.90
CA HIS A 110 7.91 -27.57 -10.77
C HIS A 110 7.52 -27.29 -12.23
N ASP A 111 6.60 -26.38 -12.48
CA ASP A 111 6.07 -26.10 -13.82
C ASP A 111 6.44 -24.68 -14.31
N GLU A 112 7.06 -24.58 -15.49
CA GLU A 112 7.52 -23.30 -16.06
C GLU A 112 6.35 -22.37 -16.41
N VAL A 113 5.25 -22.90 -16.93
CA VAL A 113 4.10 -22.09 -17.33
C VAL A 113 3.41 -21.50 -16.09
N ALA A 114 3.26 -22.30 -15.03
CA ALA A 114 2.75 -21.86 -13.75
C ALA A 114 3.69 -20.83 -13.10
N TYR A 115 5.01 -21.04 -13.18
CA TYR A 115 6.00 -20.08 -12.72
C TYR A 115 5.83 -18.71 -13.38
N GLN A 116 5.82 -18.66 -14.72
CA GLN A 116 5.68 -17.40 -15.45
C GLN A 116 4.35 -16.69 -15.14
N LYS A 117 3.25 -17.45 -15.04
CA LYS A 117 1.95 -16.89 -14.65
C LYS A 117 1.98 -16.29 -13.24
N LEU A 118 2.61 -16.97 -12.29
CA LEU A 118 2.74 -16.46 -10.92
C LEU A 118 3.61 -15.20 -10.87
N MET A 119 4.75 -15.18 -11.59
CA MET A 119 5.63 -14.01 -11.65
C MET A 119 4.89 -12.80 -12.23
N SER A 120 4.21 -12.98 -13.37
CA SER A 120 3.42 -11.92 -13.99
C SER A 120 2.32 -11.41 -13.07
N LYS A 121 1.58 -12.29 -12.39
CA LYS A 121 0.54 -11.87 -11.42
C LYS A 121 1.13 -11.03 -10.28
N LEU A 122 2.28 -11.43 -9.72
CA LEU A 122 2.94 -10.70 -8.64
C LEU A 122 3.46 -9.34 -9.11
N ASP A 123 4.00 -9.25 -10.33
CA ASP A 123 4.45 -7.98 -10.90
C ASP A 123 3.29 -7.02 -11.19
N THR A 124 2.19 -7.52 -11.75
CA THR A 124 0.97 -6.73 -11.95
C THR A 124 0.41 -6.24 -10.63
N LEU A 125 0.33 -7.08 -9.59
CA LEU A 125 -0.15 -6.68 -8.28
C LEU A 125 0.71 -5.56 -7.67
N LYS A 126 2.04 -5.71 -7.74
CA LYS A 126 3.00 -4.68 -7.30
C LYS A 126 2.76 -3.35 -8.03
N GLU A 127 2.63 -3.38 -9.35
CA GLU A 127 2.44 -2.17 -10.17
C GLU A 127 1.09 -1.49 -9.91
N GLN A 128 0.01 -2.27 -9.85
CA GLN A 128 -1.32 -1.77 -9.53
C GLN A 128 -1.36 -1.13 -8.13
N THR A 129 -0.73 -1.76 -7.15
CA THR A 129 -0.64 -1.25 -5.78
C THR A 129 0.10 0.08 -5.74
N LEU A 130 1.26 0.18 -6.40
CA LEU A 130 2.05 1.41 -6.44
C LEU A 130 1.34 2.55 -7.17
N LEU A 131 0.68 2.26 -8.31
CA LEU A 131 -0.09 3.26 -9.04
C LEU A 131 -1.25 3.78 -8.20
N PHE A 132 -1.95 2.87 -7.52
CA PHE A 132 -3.09 3.25 -6.69
C PHE A 132 -2.67 3.99 -5.42
N LEU A 133 -1.51 3.66 -4.83
CA LEU A 133 -0.93 4.43 -3.73
C LEU A 133 -0.78 5.91 -4.11
N LYS A 134 -0.15 6.19 -5.26
CA LYS A 134 0.04 7.54 -5.78
C LYS A 134 -1.28 8.25 -6.09
N GLU A 135 -2.26 7.49 -6.58
CA GLU A 135 -3.60 8.02 -6.85
C GLU A 135 -4.27 8.48 -5.55
N ILE A 136 -4.23 7.66 -4.49
CA ILE A 136 -4.79 8.02 -3.17
C ILE A 136 -4.04 9.22 -2.56
N GLU A 137 -2.71 9.27 -2.66
CA GLU A 137 -1.93 10.43 -2.24
C GLU A 137 -2.39 11.72 -2.96
N GLY A 138 -2.59 11.64 -4.28
CA GLY A 138 -3.14 12.75 -5.07
C GLY A 138 -4.54 13.17 -4.60
N HIS A 139 -5.41 12.21 -4.28
CA HIS A 139 -6.73 12.50 -3.71
C HIS A 139 -6.68 13.13 -2.31
N MET A 140 -5.75 12.68 -1.47
CA MET A 140 -5.51 13.28 -0.15
C MET A 140 -5.07 14.74 -0.30
N GLN A 141 -4.14 15.01 -1.20
CA GLN A 141 -3.66 16.36 -1.49
C GLN A 141 -4.80 17.27 -1.98
N GLN A 142 -5.56 16.84 -2.99
CA GLN A 142 -6.71 17.59 -3.50
C GLN A 142 -7.76 17.84 -2.42
N TYR A 143 -7.98 16.86 -1.53
CA TYR A 143 -8.90 17.01 -0.42
C TYR A 143 -8.45 18.10 0.55
N VAL A 144 -7.19 18.11 0.98
CA VAL A 144 -6.71 19.13 1.93
C VAL A 144 -6.67 20.52 1.31
N GLU A 145 -6.27 20.66 0.04
CA GLU A 145 -6.31 21.93 -0.70
C GLU A 145 -7.73 22.50 -0.75
N LYS A 146 -8.71 21.67 -1.11
CA LYS A 146 -10.13 22.06 -1.15
C LYS A 146 -10.65 22.50 0.23
N HIS A 147 -10.08 21.98 1.31
CA HIS A 147 -10.46 22.32 2.68
C HIS A 147 -9.57 23.40 3.31
N GLY A 148 -8.85 24.17 2.47
CA GLY A 148 -8.19 25.42 2.87
C GLY A 148 -6.75 25.27 3.36
N VAL A 149 -6.12 24.11 3.15
CA VAL A 149 -4.69 23.95 3.41
C VAL A 149 -3.88 24.55 2.26
N ASN A 150 -3.02 25.52 2.57
CA ASN A 150 -2.11 26.11 1.59
C ASN A 150 -0.80 25.30 1.53
N LEU A 151 -0.60 24.55 0.45
CA LEU A 151 0.61 23.75 0.25
C LEU A 151 1.89 24.58 0.21
N THR A 152 1.83 25.81 -0.28
CA THR A 152 2.99 26.72 -0.31
C THR A 152 3.50 26.99 1.11
N GLN A 153 2.58 27.15 2.06
CA GLN A 153 2.95 27.34 3.47
C GLN A 153 3.51 26.05 4.08
N ILE A 154 3.03 24.88 3.64
CA ILE A 154 3.59 23.59 4.07
C ILE A 154 5.02 23.42 3.54
N ASP A 155 5.27 23.73 2.27
CA ASP A 155 6.61 23.65 1.67
C ASP A 155 7.59 24.61 2.35
N GLU A 156 7.14 25.83 2.67
CA GLU A 156 7.95 26.81 3.42
C GLU A 156 8.31 26.31 4.83
N ILE A 157 7.35 25.69 5.54
CA ILE A 157 7.59 25.10 6.86
C ILE A 157 8.55 23.92 6.73
N ALA A 158 8.34 23.03 5.77
CA ALA A 158 9.19 21.86 5.53
C ALA A 158 10.63 22.26 5.21
N ALA A 159 10.82 23.23 4.31
CA ALA A 159 12.14 23.76 3.97
C ALA A 159 12.85 24.38 5.19
N ARG A 160 12.10 25.10 6.03
CA ARG A 160 12.62 25.67 7.29
C ARG A 160 13.04 24.58 8.27
N THR A 161 12.22 23.55 8.46
CA THR A 161 12.55 22.42 9.34
C THR A 161 13.79 21.65 8.85
N ILE A 162 13.94 21.46 7.54
CA ILE A 162 15.14 20.83 6.96
C ILE A 162 16.39 21.68 7.25
N GLN A 163 16.30 23.01 7.09
CA GLN A 163 17.40 23.91 7.42
C GLN A 163 17.74 23.85 8.91
N GLU A 164 16.74 23.84 9.80
CA GLU A 164 16.94 23.71 11.25
C GLU A 164 17.64 22.40 11.61
N TRP A 165 17.28 21.29 10.96
CA TRP A 165 17.96 20.00 11.18
C TRP A 165 19.40 20.01 10.68
N HIS A 166 19.67 20.56 9.49
CA HIS A 166 21.04 20.69 8.99
C HIS A 166 21.91 21.58 9.90
N ASN A 167 21.33 22.63 10.48
CA ASN A 167 22.04 23.51 11.41
C ASN A 167 22.25 22.88 12.79
N ASN A 168 21.35 22.01 13.25
CA ASN A 168 21.45 21.31 14.54
C ASN A 168 22.37 20.08 14.52
N VAL A 169 22.78 19.58 13.35
CA VAL A 169 23.75 18.47 13.21
C VAL A 169 25.21 18.98 13.24
N ALA A 170 25.43 20.30 13.25
CA ALA A 170 26.74 20.94 13.23
C ALA A 170 27.34 21.29 14.62
N LEU A 171 26.81 20.73 15.71
CA LEU A 171 27.32 20.83 17.09
C LEU A 171 27.72 19.45 17.63
#